data_AF-A0A954H5M4-F1
#
_entry.id   AF-A0A954H5M4-F1
#
_cell.length_a   1.000
_cell.length_b   1.000
_cell.length_c   1.000
_cell.angle_alpha   90.00
_cell.angle_beta   90.00
_cell.angle_gamma   90.00
#
_symmetry.space_group_name_H-M   'P 1'
#
loop_
_entity.id
_entity.type
_entity.pdbx_description
1 polymer ?
#
loop_
_entity_poly.entity_id
_entity_poly.type
_entity_poly.pdbx_seq_one_letter_code
_entity_poly.pdbx_strand_id
1 'polypeptide(L)'
;MNGTDFQLDELSEDCRTVLNIYAVREHAQKKAAVENPGWLDRIEDVDGIAPTSLTSIHGMLIARGLLRFQITGRSVGLQYQISPAGKDILSRVSAASDQDDTVADAIESEFATNSFSSATVPGENADNNATEVQEQHPPRRGAA
;
A
#
# COMPACT_ATOMS: atom_id res chain seq x y z
N MET A 1 -16.97 21.37 -9.10
CA MET A 1 -15.85 22.25 -8.71
C MET A 1 -14.58 21.47 -9.02
N ASN A 2 -14.06 21.60 -10.23
CA ASN A 2 -12.85 20.92 -10.68
C ASN A 2 -11.66 21.82 -10.33
N GLY A 3 -11.28 21.83 -9.05
CA GLY A 3 -10.09 22.51 -8.59
C GLY A 3 -9.01 21.46 -8.42
N THR A 4 -7.81 21.71 -8.95
CA THR A 4 -6.60 20.87 -8.95
C THR A 4 -6.32 20.04 -10.21
N ASP A 5 -6.46 20.65 -11.39
CA ASP A 5 -5.57 20.33 -12.51
C ASP A 5 -4.21 20.98 -12.18
N PHE A 6 -3.45 20.36 -11.26
CA PHE A 6 -2.14 20.87 -10.86
C PHE A 6 -1.13 20.42 -11.91
N GLN A 7 -0.60 21.38 -12.67
CA GLN A 7 0.40 21.17 -13.70
C GLN A 7 1.59 20.37 -13.12
N LEU A 8 1.65 19.09 -13.47
CA LEU A 8 2.68 18.12 -13.08
C LEU A 8 4.09 18.60 -13.50
N ASP A 9 4.13 19.29 -14.65
CA ASP A 9 5.34 19.79 -15.30
C ASP A 9 6.09 20.87 -14.52
N GLU A 10 5.43 21.61 -13.62
CA GLU A 10 6.05 22.72 -12.89
C GLU A 10 6.56 22.33 -11.48
N LEU A 11 6.68 21.05 -11.17
CA LEU A 11 7.32 20.63 -9.92
C LEU A 11 8.84 20.78 -10.06
N SER A 12 9.44 21.62 -9.22
CA SER A 12 10.90 21.80 -9.21
C SER A 12 11.63 20.48 -8.96
N GLU A 13 12.86 20.38 -9.42
CA GLU A 13 13.72 19.21 -9.23
C GLU A 13 13.86 18.87 -7.73
N ASP A 14 14.14 19.87 -6.89
CA ASP A 14 14.21 19.71 -5.43
C ASP A 14 12.94 19.08 -4.82
N CYS A 15 11.76 19.50 -5.29
CA CYS A 15 10.51 18.95 -4.81
C CYS A 15 10.34 17.48 -5.21
N ARG A 16 10.74 17.12 -6.44
CA ARG A 16 10.74 15.73 -6.92
C ARG A 16 11.72 14.88 -6.11
N THR A 17 12.92 15.39 -5.85
CA THR A 17 13.94 14.72 -5.04
C THR A 17 13.43 14.42 -3.64
N VAL A 18 12.88 15.42 -2.94
CA VAL A 18 12.32 15.23 -1.59
C VAL A 18 11.16 14.24 -1.60
N LEU A 19 10.26 14.33 -2.57
CA LEU A 19 9.12 13.42 -2.70
C LEU A 19 9.58 11.98 -2.96
N ASN A 20 10.59 11.78 -3.80
CA ASN A 20 11.17 10.47 -4.08
C ASN A 20 11.83 9.84 -2.84
N ILE A 21 12.55 10.63 -2.03
CA ILE A 21 13.15 10.13 -0.79
C ILE A 21 12.07 9.62 0.17
N TYR A 22 10.95 10.33 0.31
CA TYR A 22 9.82 9.82 1.09
C TYR A 22 9.29 8.49 0.53
N ALA A 23 9.24 8.31 -0.79
CA ALA A 23 8.70 7.09 -1.40
C ALA A 23 9.61 5.89 -1.15
N VAL A 24 10.92 6.09 -1.26
CA VAL A 24 11.93 5.08 -0.93
C VAL A 24 11.83 4.68 0.55
N ARG A 25 11.69 5.66 1.46
CA ARG A 25 11.53 5.41 2.90
C ARG A 25 10.24 4.67 3.23
N GLU A 26 9.12 5.05 2.59
CA GLU A 26 7.83 4.38 2.76
C GLU A 26 7.92 2.90 2.36
N HIS A 27 8.52 2.63 1.20
CA HIS A 27 8.72 1.29 0.69
C HIS A 27 9.66 0.47 1.60
N ALA A 28 10.72 1.08 2.13
CA ALA A 28 11.61 0.44 3.10
C ALA A 28 10.89 0.08 4.41
N GLN A 29 10.05 0.97 4.96
CA GLN A 29 9.26 0.67 6.14
C GLN A 29 8.23 -0.44 5.91
N LYS A 30 7.58 -0.43 4.73
CA LYS A 30 6.62 -1.49 4.35
C LYS A 30 7.31 -2.86 4.29
N LYS A 31 8.55 -2.91 3.77
CA LYS A 31 9.38 -4.13 3.79
C LYS A 31 9.80 -4.56 5.19
N ALA A 32 10.01 -3.61 6.10
CA ALA A 32 10.41 -3.85 7.48
C ALA A 32 9.24 -4.21 8.43
N ALA A 33 8.00 -4.33 7.91
CA ALA A 33 6.81 -4.69 8.69
C ALA A 33 6.58 -3.84 9.96
N VAL A 34 6.89 -2.55 9.90
CA VAL A 34 6.74 -1.60 11.02
C VAL A 34 5.25 -1.38 11.34
N GLU A 35 4.92 -1.26 12.63
CA GLU A 35 3.54 -1.17 13.17
C GLU A 35 2.73 0.05 12.69
N ASN A 36 3.36 1.06 12.08
CA ASN A 36 2.70 2.24 11.50
C ASN A 36 3.05 2.41 10.01
N PRO A 37 2.38 1.66 9.11
CA PRO A 37 2.73 1.68 7.69
C PRO A 37 2.43 3.04 7.07
N GLY A 38 3.49 3.77 6.72
CA GLY A 38 3.43 4.90 5.80
C GLY A 38 3.50 6.30 6.43
N TRP A 39 3.63 6.42 7.75
CA TRP A 39 4.00 7.68 8.39
C TRP A 39 5.51 7.70 8.66
N LEU A 40 6.16 8.73 8.12
CA LEU A 40 7.60 8.90 8.11
C LEU A 40 7.99 10.13 8.91
N ASP A 41 9.12 10.07 9.60
CA ASP A 41 9.70 11.27 10.21
C ASP A 41 10.07 12.31 9.15
N ARG A 42 10.12 13.57 9.57
CA ARG A 42 10.56 14.67 8.73
C ARG A 42 11.95 14.40 8.18
N ILE A 43 12.13 14.62 6.88
CA ILE A 43 13.47 14.67 6.29
C ILE A 43 14.13 15.98 6.73
N GLU A 44 15.22 15.87 7.49
CA GLU A 44 15.98 17.04 7.98
C GLU A 44 17.16 17.41 7.09
N ASP A 45 17.63 16.47 6.26
CA ASP A 45 18.80 16.63 5.42
C ASP A 45 18.63 15.89 4.08
N VAL A 46 19.03 16.56 3.00
CA VAL A 46 19.07 16.01 1.65
C VAL A 46 20.31 16.54 0.96
N ASP A 47 21.10 15.66 0.37
CA ASP A 47 22.30 16.03 -0.36
C ASP A 47 21.98 17.03 -1.48
N GLY A 48 22.71 18.14 -1.53
CA GLY A 48 22.51 19.21 -2.50
C GLY A 48 21.38 20.21 -2.19
N ILE A 49 20.56 20.01 -1.15
CA ILE A 49 19.46 20.92 -0.78
C ILE A 49 19.71 21.54 0.60
N ALA A 50 19.65 22.87 0.67
CA ALA A 50 19.81 23.57 1.94
C ALA A 50 18.67 23.22 2.93
N PRO A 51 18.96 23.01 4.23
CA PRO A 51 17.94 22.67 5.23
C PRO A 51 16.84 23.74 5.37
N THR A 52 17.19 25.00 5.12
CA THR A 52 16.24 26.13 5.09
C THR A 52 15.22 25.98 3.95
N SER A 53 15.66 25.47 2.79
CA SER A 53 14.81 25.20 1.63
C SER A 53 13.87 24.01 1.87
N LEU A 54 14.28 23.01 2.65
CA LEU A 54 13.44 21.84 2.95
C LEU A 54 12.11 22.21 3.60
N THR A 55 12.10 23.20 4.49
CA THR A 55 10.85 23.71 5.10
C THR A 55 9.88 24.21 4.04
N SER A 56 10.37 25.03 3.10
CA SER A 56 9.57 25.56 1.99
C SER A 56 9.13 24.47 1.03
N ILE A 57 10.00 23.51 0.72
CA ILE A 57 9.69 22.37 -0.15
C ILE A 57 8.58 21.51 0.46
N HIS A 58 8.66 21.18 1.76
CA HIS A 58 7.58 20.44 2.43
C HIS A 58 6.26 21.21 2.39
N GLY A 59 6.30 22.52 2.65
CA GLY A 59 5.12 23.38 2.53
C GLY A 59 4.50 23.33 1.13
N MET A 60 5.34 23.36 0.09
CA MET A 60 4.89 23.29 -1.30
C MET A 60 4.29 21.93 -1.65
N LEU A 61 4.91 20.82 -1.22
CA LEU A 61 4.38 19.48 -1.42
C LEU A 61 3.05 19.26 -0.70
N ILE A 62 2.88 19.84 0.51
CA ILE A 62 1.62 19.82 1.26
C ILE A 62 0.55 20.66 0.56
N ALA A 63 0.89 21.89 0.16
CA ALA A 63 -0.03 22.79 -0.53
C ALA A 63 -0.54 22.21 -1.85
N ARG A 64 0.31 21.45 -2.56
CA ARG A 64 -0.05 20.71 -3.78
C ARG A 64 -0.77 19.39 -3.52
N GLY A 65 -0.99 19.01 -2.26
CA GLY A 65 -1.67 17.77 -1.88
C GLY A 65 -0.86 16.50 -2.15
N LEU A 66 0.45 16.60 -2.38
CA LEU A 66 1.35 15.48 -2.67
C LEU A 66 1.90 14.84 -1.40
N LEU A 67 1.92 15.62 -0.31
CA LEU A 67 2.37 15.19 1.01
C LEU A 67 1.30 15.55 2.04
N ARG A 68 1.08 14.64 3.00
CA ARG A 68 0.24 14.84 4.17
C ARG A 68 1.12 14.93 5.40
N PHE A 69 0.67 15.65 6.41
CA PHE A 69 1.36 15.72 7.69
C PHE A 69 0.39 15.44 8.84
N GLN A 70 0.94 14.90 9.92
CA GLN A 70 0.25 14.66 11.17
C GLN A 70 1.15 15.10 12.33
N ILE A 71 0.53 15.58 13.40
CA ILE A 71 1.22 15.84 14.66
C ILE A 71 1.00 14.62 15.57
N THR A 72 2.07 13.91 15.89
CA THR A 72 2.04 12.74 16.78
C THR A 72 2.57 13.11 18.16
N GLY A 73 1.66 13.28 19.11
CA GLY A 73 1.98 13.46 20.53
C GLY A 73 2.72 14.74 20.90
N ARG A 74 3.05 14.88 22.19
CA ARG A 74 3.78 16.04 22.75
C ARG A 74 5.29 16.00 22.51
N SER A 75 5.84 14.85 22.11
CA SER A 75 7.30 14.61 22.08
C SER A 75 7.87 14.16 20.73
N VAL A 76 7.07 13.59 19.82
CA VAL A 76 7.59 12.87 18.62
C VAL A 76 7.71 13.77 17.38
N GLY A 77 7.18 15.00 17.42
CA GLY A 77 7.32 15.92 16.30
C GLY A 77 6.44 15.52 15.11
N LEU A 78 6.53 16.31 14.04
CA LEU A 78 5.71 16.14 12.83
C LEU A 78 6.06 14.85 12.09
N GLN A 79 5.05 14.12 11.65
CA GLN A 79 5.18 13.00 10.72
C GLN A 79 4.57 13.36 9.37
N TYR A 80 5.07 12.71 8.33
CA TYR A 80 4.72 12.96 6.94
C TYR A 80 4.36 11.66 6.23
N GLN A 81 3.43 11.74 5.27
CA GLN A 81 3.01 10.60 4.45
C GLN A 81 2.78 11.07 3.02
N ILE A 82 3.22 10.28 2.03
CA ILE A 82 2.94 10.58 0.63
C ILE A 82 1.47 10.28 0.33
N SER A 83 0.80 11.23 -0.32
CA SER A 83 -0.58 11.04 -0.73
C SER A 83 -0.68 10.12 -1.97
N PRO A 84 -1.85 9.53 -2.25
CA PRO A 84 -2.05 8.78 -3.49
C PRO A 84 -1.69 9.59 -4.74
N ALA A 85 -1.99 10.90 -4.74
CA ALA A 85 -1.62 11.81 -5.82
C ALA A 85 -0.08 11.92 -5.97
N GLY A 86 0.66 12.09 -4.87
CA GLY A 86 2.13 12.12 -4.90
C GLY A 86 2.76 10.84 -5.48
N LYS A 87 2.17 9.67 -5.19
CA LYS A 87 2.62 8.39 -5.76
C LYS A 87 2.36 8.30 -7.26
N ASP A 88 1.19 8.76 -7.70
CA ASP A 88 0.85 8.82 -9.13
C ASP A 88 1.82 9.73 -9.90
N ILE A 89 2.21 10.88 -9.32
CA ILE A 89 3.23 11.76 -9.92
C ILE A 89 4.56 11.02 -10.09
N LEU A 90 5.06 10.38 -9.03
CA LEU A 90 6.34 9.66 -9.08
C LEU A 90 6.31 8.53 -10.11
N SER A 91 5.18 7.83 -10.22
CA SER A 91 4.97 6.78 -11.23
C SER A 91 5.08 7.34 -12.65
N ARG A 92 4.46 8.50 -12.93
CA ARG A 92 4.52 9.15 -14.25
C ARG A 92 5.92 9.66 -14.60
N VAL A 93 6.63 10.25 -13.63
CA VAL A 93 8.00 10.75 -13.84
C VAL A 93 8.98 9.60 -14.08
N SER A 94 8.80 8.49 -13.38
CA SER A 94 9.61 7.28 -13.59
C SER A 94 9.28 6.63 -14.94
N ALA A 95 7.99 6.47 -15.27
CA ALA A 95 7.56 5.90 -16.56
C ALA A 95 7.93 6.78 -17.78
N ALA A 96 8.08 8.09 -17.61
CA ALA A 96 8.61 8.97 -18.66
C ALA A 96 10.12 8.76 -18.91
N SER A 97 10.83 8.16 -17.95
CA SER A 97 12.27 7.83 -18.03
C SER A 97 12.51 6.36 -18.36
N ASP A 98 11.54 5.49 -18.05
CA ASP A 98 11.57 4.04 -18.26
C ASP A 98 10.38 3.62 -19.14
N GLN A 99 10.49 3.77 -20.48
CA GLN A 99 9.74 2.90 -21.39
C GLN A 99 10.47 1.54 -21.47
N ASP A 100 10.33 0.71 -20.45
CA ASP A 100 10.57 -0.75 -20.54
C ASP A 100 9.88 -1.47 -19.36
N ASP A 101 8.87 -2.29 -19.70
CA ASP A 101 8.23 -3.38 -18.96
C ASP A 101 8.00 -3.31 -17.43
N THR A 102 6.74 -3.11 -17.01
CA THR A 102 6.06 -4.09 -16.13
C THR A 102 4.53 -3.98 -16.22
N VAL A 103 3.91 -4.94 -16.91
CA VAL A 103 2.49 -5.26 -16.76
C VAL A 103 2.29 -5.99 -15.44
N ALA A 104 1.72 -5.31 -14.45
CA ALA A 104 1.24 -5.97 -13.25
C ALA A 104 -0.21 -5.55 -12.98
N ASP A 105 -1.08 -6.55 -13.16
CA ASP A 105 -2.30 -6.74 -12.39
C ASP A 105 -3.60 -6.09 -12.92
N ALA A 106 -4.21 -6.76 -13.90
CA ALA A 106 -5.66 -6.91 -14.01
C ALA A 106 -6.02 -7.94 -15.10
N ILE A 107 -5.87 -9.23 -14.79
CA ILE A 107 -6.62 -10.27 -15.49
C ILE A 107 -7.51 -11.00 -14.47
N GLU A 108 -8.68 -11.39 -14.97
CA GLU A 108 -9.78 -12.11 -14.33
C GLU A 108 -10.78 -11.30 -13.50
N SER A 109 -11.86 -10.87 -14.17
CA SER A 109 -13.20 -11.36 -13.79
C SER A 109 -14.22 -11.07 -14.90
N GLU A 110 -14.15 -11.82 -15.99
CA GLU A 110 -15.30 -12.00 -16.90
C GLU A 110 -15.45 -13.49 -17.19
N PHE A 111 -16.26 -14.18 -16.39
CA PHE A 111 -16.90 -15.41 -16.85
C PHE A 111 -18.40 -15.18 -16.92
N ALA A 112 -18.81 -14.78 -18.12
CA ALA A 112 -20.20 -14.73 -18.53
C ALA A 112 -20.86 -16.10 -18.32
N THR A 113 -22.01 -16.05 -17.66
CA THR A 113 -23.25 -16.74 -18.02
C THR A 113 -23.12 -17.97 -18.92
N ASN A 114 -23.35 -19.16 -18.38
CA ASN A 114 -24.02 -20.19 -19.16
C ASN A 114 -24.88 -21.10 -18.26
N SER A 115 -26.16 -20.72 -18.16
CA SER A 115 -27.25 -21.66 -17.85
C SER A 115 -27.45 -22.56 -19.07
N PHE A 116 -27.34 -23.88 -18.91
CA PHE A 116 -28.25 -24.82 -19.57
C PHE A 116 -28.28 -26.20 -18.87
N SER A 117 -29.45 -26.81 -18.94
CA SER A 117 -30.00 -27.87 -18.09
C SER A 117 -29.69 -29.31 -18.51
N SER A 118 -29.91 -30.22 -17.55
CA SER A 118 -30.46 -31.60 -17.66
C SER A 118 -29.64 -32.70 -18.36
N ALA A 119 -29.31 -33.76 -17.60
CA ALA A 119 -29.93 -35.10 -17.75
C ALA A 119 -29.47 -36.10 -16.66
N THR A 120 -30.45 -36.78 -16.07
CA THR A 120 -30.46 -38.03 -15.25
C THR A 120 -29.72 -39.19 -15.98
N VAL A 121 -29.12 -40.23 -15.37
CA VAL A 121 -29.68 -41.48 -14.73
C VAL A 121 -28.55 -42.28 -13.99
N PRO A 122 -28.79 -43.42 -13.29
CA PRO A 122 -28.20 -43.75 -12.00
C PRO A 122 -27.28 -45.00 -12.05
N GLY A 123 -26.66 -45.34 -10.93
CA GLY A 123 -25.96 -46.62 -10.73
C GLY A 123 -25.20 -46.55 -9.40
N GLU A 124 -25.74 -47.05 -8.30
CA GLU A 124 -25.81 -48.47 -7.92
C GLU A 124 -24.41 -49.07 -7.65
N ASN A 125 -24.01 -49.02 -6.39
CA ASN A 125 -23.54 -50.13 -5.54
C ASN A 125 -22.76 -49.53 -4.35
N ALA A 126 -23.29 -49.58 -3.14
CA ALA A 126 -23.47 -50.75 -2.27
C ALA A 126 -22.19 -51.07 -1.49
N ASP A 127 -22.37 -51.04 -0.17
CA ASP A 127 -21.62 -51.74 0.86
C ASP A 127 -20.18 -51.28 1.15
N ASN A 128 -19.99 -50.69 2.34
CA ASN A 128 -19.37 -51.33 3.49
C ASN A 128 -19.23 -50.28 4.62
N ASN A 129 -20.11 -50.32 5.63
CA ASN A 129 -19.86 -50.94 6.95
C ASN A 129 -18.92 -50.06 7.80
N ALA A 130 -19.47 -49.28 8.76
CA ALA A 130 -19.51 -49.62 10.20
C ALA A 130 -18.12 -49.50 10.86
N THR A 131 -17.88 -48.97 12.07
CA THR A 131 -18.72 -48.71 13.24
C THR A 131 -17.80 -48.08 14.30
N GLU A 132 -18.36 -47.37 15.30
CA GLU A 132 -17.76 -47.13 16.64
C GLU A 132 -16.47 -46.26 16.75
N VAL A 133 -16.17 -45.49 17.79
CA VAL A 133 -16.85 -45.08 19.02
C VAL A 133 -16.28 -43.72 19.45
N GLN A 134 -17.19 -42.94 20.00
CA GLN A 134 -17.07 -41.95 21.05
C GLN A 134 -16.03 -42.27 22.14
N GLU A 135 -15.04 -41.40 22.36
CA GLU A 135 -14.49 -41.15 23.70
C GLU A 135 -14.22 -39.65 23.91
N GLN A 136 -15.12 -39.06 24.68
CA GLN A 136 -14.91 -37.86 25.48
C GLN A 136 -14.12 -38.26 26.73
N HIS A 137 -13.07 -37.53 27.15
CA HIS A 137 -12.83 -37.05 28.54
C HIS A 137 -11.46 -36.34 28.75
N PRO A 138 -11.20 -35.65 29.90
CA PRO A 138 -10.94 -34.21 29.88
C PRO A 138 -9.64 -33.82 30.67
N PRO A 139 -9.53 -32.69 31.42
CA PRO A 139 -8.29 -31.93 31.53
C PRO A 139 -7.27 -32.52 32.52
N ARG A 140 -5.97 -32.28 32.27
CA ARG A 140 -4.94 -32.49 33.28
C ARG A 140 -4.81 -31.28 34.19
N ARG A 141 -5.04 -31.56 35.47
CA ARG A 141 -5.03 -30.70 36.64
C ARG A 141 -3.72 -30.92 37.41
N GLY A 142 -3.23 -29.89 38.09
CA GLY A 142 -2.22 -29.96 39.15
C GLY A 142 -0.78 -29.95 38.62
N ALA A 143 0.21 -29.42 39.32
CA ALA A 143 0.38 -29.01 40.71
C ALA A 143 1.68 -28.15 40.71
N ALA A 144 2.09 -27.35 41.69
CA ALA A 144 1.65 -26.95 43.02
C ALA A 144 2.31 -25.57 43.25
#